data_AF-A0A183EJ42-F1
#
_entry.id   AF-A0A183EJ42-F1
#
_cell.length_a   1.000
_cell.length_b   1.000
_cell.length_c   1.000
_cell.angle_alpha   90.00
_cell.angle_beta   90.00
_cell.angle_gamma   90.00
#
_symmetry.space_group_name_H-M   'P 1'
#
loop_
_entity.id
_entity.type
_entity.pdbx_description
1 polymer ?
#
loop_
_entity_poly.entity_id
_entity_poly.type
_entity_poly.pdbx_seq_one_letter_code
_entity_poly.pdbx_strand_id
1 'polypeptide(L)'
;MCVCTSISSHIFQSVILFSQSDEIGLYFIFPLIVHLGNLYHTLYRHYYSLDGRFDMARVLDVEDLNMKARYAFASMGSFMLAILGHFMLRDISSTLYHIADIASIASSGFILAYEVIETVKSKIS
;
A
#
# COMPACT_ATOMS: atom_id res chain seq x y z
N MET A 1 10.25 -6.93 -8.22
CA MET A 1 9.45 -8.15 -7.93
C MET A 1 8.32 -7.84 -6.95
N CYS A 2 8.58 -7.31 -5.75
CA CYS A 2 7.53 -7.00 -4.75
C CYS A 2 6.48 -5.96 -5.21
N VAL A 3 6.87 -4.95 -6.00
CA VAL A 3 5.93 -3.94 -6.54
C VAL A 3 4.91 -4.57 -7.50
N CYS A 4 5.37 -5.45 -8.41
CA CYS A 4 4.50 -6.17 -9.34
C CYS A 4 3.49 -7.05 -8.57
N THR A 5 3.94 -7.71 -7.51
CA THR A 5 3.09 -8.53 -6.63
C THR A 5 2.02 -7.68 -5.94
N SER A 6 2.39 -6.52 -5.39
CA SER A 6 1.43 -5.58 -4.78
C SER A 6 0.37 -5.11 -5.79
N ILE A 7 0.80 -4.69 -6.99
CA ILE A 7 -0.10 -4.27 -8.08
C ILE A 7 -1.07 -5.39 -8.46
N SER A 8 -0.56 -6.61 -8.70
CA SER A 8 -1.41 -7.74 -9.07
C SER A 8 -2.39 -8.12 -7.97
N SER A 9 -1.98 -8.04 -6.70
CA SER A 9 -2.85 -8.32 -5.56
C SER A 9 -4.00 -7.31 -5.47
N HIS A 10 -3.75 -6.01 -5.65
CA HIS A 10 -4.80 -5.00 -5.60
C HIS A 10 -5.79 -5.08 -6.77
N ILE A 11 -5.31 -5.43 -7.96
CA ILE A 11 -6.19 -5.71 -9.10
C ILE A 11 -7.09 -6.91 -8.79
N PHE A 12 -6.51 -8.00 -8.29
CA PHE A 12 -7.25 -9.22 -7.97
C PHE A 12 -8.27 -8.99 -6.85
N GLN A 13 -7.91 -8.28 -5.79
CA GLN A 13 -8.82 -7.85 -4.72
C GLN A 13 -9.99 -7.02 -5.25
N SER A 14 -9.71 -6.06 -6.14
CA SER A 14 -10.74 -5.18 -6.73
C SER A 14 -11.73 -5.98 -7.59
N VAL A 15 -11.24 -6.96 -8.36
CA VAL A 15 -12.08 -7.85 -9.17
C VAL A 15 -12.95 -8.75 -8.28
N ILE A 16 -12.40 -9.32 -7.21
CA ILE A 16 -13.16 -10.14 -6.26
C ILE A 16 -14.24 -9.30 -5.57
N LEU A 17 -13.90 -8.09 -5.11
CA LEU A 17 -14.84 -7.15 -4.50
C LEU A 17 -16.00 -6.81 -5.44
N PHE A 18 -15.68 -6.54 -6.70
CA PHE A 18 -16.70 -6.28 -7.71
C PHE A 18 -17.58 -7.51 -7.96
N SER A 19 -16.99 -8.70 -7.94
CA SER A 19 -17.72 -9.97 -8.12
C SER A 19 -18.64 -10.29 -6.94
N GLN A 20 -18.33 -9.78 -5.74
CA GLN A 20 -19.16 -9.93 -4.53
C GLN A 20 -20.01 -8.69 -4.24
N SER A 21 -20.10 -7.75 -5.18
CA SER A 21 -20.84 -6.49 -4.98
C SER A 21 -22.34 -6.71 -4.73
N ASP A 22 -22.93 -7.76 -5.30
CA ASP A 22 -24.33 -8.13 -5.09
C ASP A 22 -24.59 -8.63 -3.64
N GLU A 23 -23.61 -9.29 -3.02
CA GLU A 23 -23.72 -9.78 -1.64
C GLU A 23 -23.46 -8.67 -0.61
N ILE A 24 -22.49 -7.78 -0.90
CA ILE A 24 -22.04 -6.73 0.01
C ILE A 24 -22.92 -5.47 -0.10
N GLY A 25 -23.61 -5.29 -1.23
CA GLY A 25 -24.33 -4.07 -1.55
C GLY A 25 -23.41 -2.84 -1.60
N LEU A 26 -23.96 -1.62 -1.57
CA LEU A 26 -23.19 -0.37 -1.76
C LEU A 26 -21.99 -0.18 -0.80
N TYR A 27 -21.91 -0.94 0.29
CA TYR A 27 -20.75 -0.94 1.18
C TYR A 27 -19.44 -1.35 0.47
N PHE A 28 -19.51 -2.09 -0.65
CA PHE A 28 -18.31 -2.48 -1.43
C PHE A 28 -17.54 -1.27 -2.00
N ILE A 29 -18.19 -0.12 -2.17
CA ILE A 29 -17.61 1.08 -2.80
C ILE A 29 -16.44 1.62 -1.98
N PHE A 30 -16.57 1.69 -0.66
CA PHE A 30 -15.51 2.28 0.16
C PHE A 30 -14.23 1.44 0.13
N PRO A 31 -14.27 0.12 0.36
CA PRO A 31 -13.09 -0.72 0.20
C PRO A 31 -12.52 -0.72 -1.22
N LEU A 32 -13.39 -0.67 -2.25
CA LEU A 32 -12.94 -0.55 -3.63
C LEU A 32 -12.14 0.75 -3.84
N ILE A 33 -12.59 1.89 -3.29
CA ILE A 33 -11.85 3.16 -3.35
C ILE A 33 -10.50 3.03 -2.66
N VAL A 34 -10.41 2.33 -1.51
CA VAL A 34 -9.14 2.11 -0.81
C VAL A 34 -8.17 1.30 -1.67
N HIS A 35 -8.64 0.21 -2.29
CA HIS A 35 -7.81 -0.63 -3.17
C HIS A 35 -7.37 0.11 -4.43
N LEU A 36 -8.28 0.86 -5.07
CA LEU A 36 -7.95 1.70 -6.22
C LEU A 36 -7.00 2.84 -5.85
N GLY A 37 -7.16 3.43 -4.67
CA GLY A 37 -6.25 4.43 -4.13
C GLY A 37 -4.85 3.86 -3.89
N ASN A 38 -4.75 2.64 -3.35
CA ASN A 38 -3.47 1.97 -3.16
C ASN A 38 -2.82 1.59 -4.49
N LEU A 39 -3.62 1.11 -5.46
CA LEU A 39 -3.18 0.83 -6.81
C LEU A 39 -2.66 2.09 -7.50
N TYR A 40 -3.41 3.19 -7.45
CA TYR A 40 -2.99 4.49 -7.98
C TYR A 40 -1.68 4.96 -7.33
N HIS A 41 -1.60 4.92 -6.00
CA HIS A 41 -0.42 5.34 -5.27
C HIS A 41 0.82 4.51 -5.65
N THR A 42 0.68 3.18 -5.71
CA THR A 42 1.76 2.26 -6.08
C THR A 42 2.20 2.44 -7.54
N LEU A 43 1.24 2.60 -8.47
CA LEU A 43 1.52 2.86 -9.88
C LEU A 43 2.16 4.23 -10.10
N TYR A 44 1.68 5.27 -9.43
CA TYR A 44 2.27 6.61 -9.49
C TYR A 44 3.74 6.58 -9.07
N ARG A 45 4.01 5.92 -7.94
CA ARG A 45 5.37 5.75 -7.42
C ARG A 45 6.28 4.98 -8.38
N HIS A 46 5.75 3.91 -8.99
CA HIS A 46 6.47 3.12 -9.97
C HIS A 46 6.73 3.90 -11.28
N TYR A 47 5.73 4.61 -11.80
CA TYR A 47 5.81 5.38 -13.05
C TYR A 47 6.82 6.52 -12.95
N TYR A 48 6.78 7.29 -11.86
CA TYR A 48 7.72 8.39 -11.62
C TYR A 48 9.07 7.94 -11.04
N SER A 49 9.29 6.63 -10.86
CA SER A 49 10.50 6.07 -10.25
C SER A 49 10.87 6.77 -8.95
N LEU A 50 9.86 7.07 -8.12
CA LEU A 50 10.07 7.75 -6.85
C LEU A 50 10.92 6.85 -5.95
N ASP A 51 12.05 7.39 -5.51
CA ASP A 51 12.98 6.67 -4.67
C ASP A 51 12.59 6.82 -3.20
N GLY A 52 11.97 5.77 -2.67
CA GLY A 52 11.51 5.70 -1.29
C GLY A 52 12.57 5.96 -0.23
N ARG A 53 13.84 5.81 -0.57
CA ARG A 53 14.97 6.02 0.34
C ARG A 53 15.17 7.50 0.62
N PHE A 54 15.07 8.34 -0.41
CA PHE A 54 15.15 9.79 -0.25
C PHE A 54 13.92 10.30 0.51
N ASP A 55 12.73 9.80 0.20
CA ASP A 55 11.51 10.17 0.91
C ASP A 55 11.60 9.77 2.39
N MET A 56 12.04 8.55 2.70
CA MET A 56 12.23 8.08 4.08
C MET A 56 13.31 8.87 4.83
N ALA A 57 14.43 9.20 4.16
CA ALA A 57 15.45 10.07 4.75
C ALA A 57 14.88 11.46 5.11
N ARG A 58 14.02 12.03 4.25
CA ARG A 58 13.34 13.30 4.50
C ARG A 58 12.32 13.22 5.62
N VAL A 59 11.59 12.11 5.77
CA VAL A 59 10.70 11.90 6.93
C VAL A 59 11.47 12.04 8.26
N LEU A 60 12.69 11.53 8.30
CA LEU A 60 13.53 11.56 9.50
C LEU A 60 14.21 12.92 9.75
N ASP A 61 14.33 13.76 8.73
CA ASP A 61 15.15 14.98 8.75
C ASP A 61 14.33 16.28 8.81
N VAL A 62 13.16 16.31 8.18
CA VAL A 62 12.32 17.51 8.10
C VAL A 62 11.59 17.75 9.43
N GLU A 63 11.60 18.99 9.94
CA GLU A 63 10.86 19.37 11.16
C GLU A 63 9.40 19.75 10.88
N ASP A 64 9.12 20.35 9.72
CA ASP A 64 7.77 20.75 9.32
C ASP A 64 6.85 19.51 9.19
N LEU A 65 5.81 19.47 10.03
CA LEU A 65 4.85 18.38 10.11
C LEU A 65 4.07 18.17 8.79
N ASN A 66 3.74 19.24 8.07
CA ASN A 66 3.01 19.12 6.80
C ASN A 66 3.88 18.49 5.73
N MET A 67 5.16 18.89 5.65
CA MET A 67 6.10 18.26 4.73
C MET A 67 6.42 16.82 5.14
N LYS A 68 6.63 16.57 6.43
CA LYS A 68 6.86 15.22 6.96
C LYS A 68 5.71 14.27 6.63
N ALA A 69 4.46 14.71 6.79
CA ALA A 69 3.29 13.91 6.44
C ALA A 69 3.25 13.53 4.96
N ARG A 70 3.63 14.44 4.06
CA ARG A 70 3.68 14.16 2.61
C ARG A 70 4.74 13.10 2.27
N TYR A 71 5.94 13.22 2.85
CA TYR A 71 6.99 12.22 2.65
C TYR A 71 6.64 10.87 3.29
N ALA A 72 5.99 10.89 4.45
CA ALA A 72 5.52 9.67 5.12
C ALA A 72 4.42 8.99 4.29
N PHE A 73 3.50 9.75 3.70
CA PHE A 73 2.51 9.18 2.79
C PHE A 73 3.17 8.64 1.50
N ALA A 74 4.19 9.32 0.97
CA ALA A 74 4.92 8.87 -0.22
C ALA A 74 5.68 7.55 -0.01
N SER A 75 6.21 7.29 1.20
CA SER A 75 6.97 6.08 1.52
C SER A 75 6.13 4.98 2.16
N MET A 76 5.25 5.32 3.10
CA MET A 76 4.46 4.37 3.90
C MET A 76 3.01 4.20 3.40
N GLY A 77 2.55 5.05 2.48
CA GLY A 77 1.14 5.12 2.06
C GLY A 77 0.60 3.79 1.55
N SER A 78 1.36 3.08 0.71
CA SER A 78 0.93 1.77 0.19
C SER A 78 0.71 0.75 1.31
N PHE A 79 1.60 0.71 2.30
CA PHE A 79 1.49 -0.20 3.45
C PHE A 79 0.31 0.18 4.37
N MET A 80 0.15 1.48 4.66
CA MET A 80 -0.98 1.96 5.49
C MET A 80 -2.33 1.68 4.82
N LEU A 81 -2.43 1.89 3.51
CA LEU A 81 -3.66 1.61 2.74
C LEU A 81 -3.94 0.10 2.65
N ALA A 82 -2.91 -0.74 2.56
CA ALA A 82 -3.08 -2.20 2.59
C ALA A 82 -3.63 -2.68 3.94
N ILE A 83 -3.08 -2.18 5.05
CA ILE A 83 -3.60 -2.47 6.39
C ILE A 83 -5.03 -1.96 6.56
N LEU A 84 -5.33 -0.76 6.07
CA LEU A 84 -6.69 -0.22 6.11
C LEU A 84 -7.66 -1.14 5.35
N GLY A 85 -7.30 -1.55 4.12
CA GLY A 85 -8.08 -2.49 3.32
C GLY A 85 -8.36 -3.83 4.02
N HIS A 86 -7.36 -4.37 4.74
CA HIS A 86 -7.49 -5.59 5.54
C HIS A 86 -8.58 -5.45 6.62
N PHE A 87 -8.54 -4.37 7.39
CA PHE A 87 -9.51 -4.17 8.48
C PHE A 87 -10.94 -3.95 7.98
N MET A 88 -11.10 -3.32 6.82
CA MET A 88 -12.41 -3.00 6.26
C MET A 88 -13.19 -4.19 5.73
N LEU A 89 -12.48 -5.25 5.32
CA LEU A 89 -13.05 -6.38 4.60
C LEU A 89 -12.67 -7.73 5.23
N ARG A 90 -12.39 -7.72 6.53
CA ARG A 90 -12.04 -8.91 7.29
C ARG A 90 -13.10 -10.02 7.19
N ASP A 91 -14.36 -9.64 7.03
CA ASP A 91 -15.50 -10.57 7.06
C ASP A 91 -15.92 -11.08 5.67
N ILE A 92 -15.16 -10.78 4.60
CA ILE A 92 -15.41 -11.37 3.28
C ILE A 92 -15.19 -12.89 3.33
N SER A 93 -16.11 -13.64 2.74
CA SER A 93 -16.08 -15.12 2.69
C SER A 93 -15.04 -15.70 1.73
N SER A 94 -14.45 -14.88 0.86
CA SER A 94 -13.55 -15.33 -0.20
C SER A 94 -12.14 -15.60 0.31
N THR A 95 -11.72 -16.87 0.35
CA THR A 95 -10.34 -17.26 0.67
C THR A 95 -9.31 -16.65 -0.27
N LEU A 96 -9.67 -16.49 -1.55
CA LEU A 96 -8.80 -15.87 -2.56
C LEU A 96 -8.55 -14.39 -2.25
N TYR A 97 -9.54 -13.69 -1.71
CA TYR A 97 -9.39 -12.32 -1.25
C TYR A 97 -8.37 -12.24 -0.11
N HIS A 98 -8.50 -13.10 0.91
CA HIS A 98 -7.59 -13.14 2.06
C HIS A 98 -6.15 -13.45 1.67
N ILE A 99 -5.93 -14.36 0.72
CA ILE A 99 -4.58 -14.66 0.21
C ILE A 99 -3.97 -13.43 -0.47
N ALA A 100 -4.75 -12.77 -1.34
CA ALA A 100 -4.29 -11.58 -2.03
C ALA A 100 -4.03 -10.41 -1.06
N ASP A 101 -4.86 -10.28 -0.03
CA ASP A 101 -4.74 -9.32 1.06
C ASP A 101 -3.45 -9.50 1.87
N ILE A 102 -3.19 -10.71 2.36
CA ILE A 102 -1.93 -11.01 3.04
C ILE A 102 -0.73 -10.78 2.11
N ALA A 103 -0.82 -11.16 0.83
CA ALA A 103 0.25 -10.93 -0.15
C ALA A 103 0.49 -9.43 -0.40
N SER A 104 -0.55 -8.61 -0.42
CA SER A 104 -0.43 -7.15 -0.54
C SER A 104 0.25 -6.54 0.69
N ILE A 105 -0.18 -6.90 1.90
CA ILE A 105 0.43 -6.42 3.15
C ILE A 105 1.90 -6.86 3.24
N ALA A 106 2.19 -8.12 2.92
CA ALA A 106 3.55 -8.66 2.96
C ALA A 106 4.46 -7.96 1.94
N SER A 107 3.99 -7.75 0.70
CA SER A 107 4.79 -7.11 -0.35
C SER A 107 5.05 -5.63 -0.08
N SER A 108 4.02 -4.87 0.34
CA SER A 108 4.16 -3.46 0.72
C SER A 108 5.01 -3.28 1.99
N GLY A 109 4.83 -4.15 2.98
CA GLY A 109 5.64 -4.17 4.20
C GLY A 109 7.11 -4.50 3.93
N PHE A 110 7.40 -5.43 3.02
CA PHE A 110 8.77 -5.74 2.61
C PHE A 110 9.46 -4.56 1.93
N ILE A 111 8.75 -3.86 1.02
CA ILE A 111 9.27 -2.65 0.36
C ILE A 111 9.62 -1.59 1.41
N LEU A 112 8.70 -1.33 2.35
CA LEU A 112 8.93 -0.37 3.42
C LEU A 112 10.12 -0.76 4.31
N ALA A 113 10.21 -2.03 4.72
CA ALA A 113 11.33 -2.51 5.53
C ALA A 113 12.68 -2.35 4.82
N TYR A 114 12.72 -2.67 3.52
CA TYR A 114 13.91 -2.48 2.70
C TYR A 114 14.34 -1.00 2.65
N GLU A 115 13.39 -0.10 2.41
CA GLU A 115 13.64 1.34 2.36
C GLU A 115 14.15 1.89 3.70
N VAL A 116 13.59 1.44 4.82
CA VAL A 116 14.06 1.80 6.16
C VAL A 116 15.51 1.34 6.37
N ILE A 117 15.81 0.07 6.04
CA ILE A 117 17.16 -0.49 6.21
C ILE A 117 18.19 0.27 5.38
N GLU A 118 17.91 0.54 4.10
CA GLU A 118 18.84 1.30 3.25
C GLU A 118 19.02 2.74 3.73
N THR A 119 17.95 3.38 4.19
CA THR A 119 18.02 4.74 4.74
C THR A 119 18.89 4.79 5.99
N VAL A 120 18.69 3.86 6.93
CA VAL A 120 19.52 3.78 8.15
C VAL A 120 20.98 3.51 7.81
N LYS A 121 21.24 2.57 6.89
CA LYS A 121 22.60 2.27 6.43
C LYS A 121 23.29 3.49 5.82
N SER A 122 22.56 4.29 5.03
CA SER A 122 23.09 5.51 4.39
C SER A 122 23.46 6.62 5.38
N LYS A 123 22.85 6.64 6.58
CA LYS A 123 23.19 7.61 7.63
C LYS A 123 24.35 7.18 8.52
N ILE A 124 24.67 5.88 8.56
CA ILE A 124 25.74 5.32 9.41
C ILE A 124 27.09 5.28 8.66
N SER A 125 27.06 5.16 7.33
CA SER A 125 28.25 5.17 6.47
C SER A 125 28.73 6.57 6.15
#